data_AF-E0VYY2-F1
#
_entry.id   AF-E0VYY2-F1
#
_cell.length_a   1.000
_cell.length_b   1.000
_cell.length_c   1.000
_cell.angle_alpha   90.00
_cell.angle_beta   90.00
_cell.angle_gamma   90.00
#
_symmetry.space_group_name_H-M   'P 1'
#
loop_
_entity.id
_entity.type
_entity.pdbx_description
1 polymer ?
#
loop_
_entity_poly.entity_id
_entity_poly.type
_entity_poly.pdbx_seq_one_letter_code
_entity_poly.pdbx_strand_id
1 'polypeptide(L)'
;MEFSTIGGTKKVTSKNFLLEKYPLDLTMYLEPPDERVPVDEIREMAVERVKLFRAFEVASVKLGNGFNFKELAIDEMNKQGLKYFMPLVKGYSDPEARRRDYLSHYMLRICYCRTEELRKWFVSREMEFFRLKFFNIENKEDITLFMKKNGLNYTSISDEEKQSLSTQLINSSIRHINLDAVNIYKVHFSQVFDLIKKRKVFLKLGNAYIPQTDLHSVISSVFKKNLIEELEDICKNLSIYESDQRVSAIVRGLHNCYTGKDYCKNTEKTEIAIENLDALSMKSYPLCMKAMHDTFKTTHHLRHSARLQYGLFLKGIGVSLTDSLKFWKMGFTQKPDINNEVFEKRYAYSIRHNYGSEGKRANYTPHNCLKIINTPVGPGENHGCPFKHYDSDSLKKMLLKSGISTSDILNITDYATKGHYQLACTRYFEVTHNITNANGINHPNQYFEDSQNLLNGTKPKEMKKQETSNQNYKFEPDWDDNIDLTNISDIINNANDTKNDN
;
A
#
# COMPACT_ATOMS: atom_id res chain seq x y z
N MET A 1 7.98 21.53 -11.22
CA MET A 1 7.14 20.74 -12.14
C MET A 1 5.98 21.60 -12.61
N GLU A 2 5.90 21.86 -13.92
CA GLU A 2 4.71 22.47 -14.54
C GLU A 2 3.87 21.37 -15.21
N PHE A 3 2.59 21.28 -14.86
CA PHE A 3 1.67 20.26 -15.36
C PHE A 3 0.86 20.82 -16.55
N SER A 4 0.86 20.17 -17.72
CA SER A 4 0.07 20.60 -18.90
C SER A 4 -1.13 19.68 -19.18
N THR A 5 -2.18 20.22 -19.79
CA THR A 5 -3.41 19.52 -20.22
C THR A 5 -3.49 19.26 -21.72
N ILE A 6 -2.46 19.62 -22.48
CA ILE A 6 -2.52 19.51 -23.95
C ILE A 6 -1.94 18.16 -24.36
N GLY A 7 -2.75 17.36 -25.06
CA GLY A 7 -2.31 16.18 -25.80
C GLY A 7 -1.30 16.57 -26.88
N GLY A 8 -0.06 16.78 -26.45
CA GLY A 8 1.09 16.90 -27.33
C GLY A 8 1.54 15.51 -27.72
N THR A 9 1.81 15.32 -29.01
CA THR A 9 2.48 14.15 -29.58
C THR A 9 3.55 13.60 -28.64
N LYS A 10 3.54 12.28 -28.39
CA LYS A 10 4.63 11.56 -27.72
C LYS A 10 5.95 11.95 -28.40
N LYS A 11 6.66 12.95 -27.87
CA LYS A 11 8.06 13.15 -28.20
C LYS A 11 8.74 11.91 -27.64
N VAL A 12 9.16 11.02 -28.53
CA VAL A 12 10.06 9.94 -28.18
C VAL A 12 11.33 10.62 -27.67
N THR A 13 11.44 10.70 -26.35
CA THR A 13 12.64 11.22 -25.70
C THR A 13 13.79 10.32 -26.13
N SER A 14 14.79 10.89 -26.82
CA SER A 14 15.88 10.06 -27.35
C SER A 14 16.61 9.39 -26.18
N LYS A 15 17.00 8.12 -26.36
CA LYS A 15 17.73 7.35 -25.33
C LYS A 15 18.98 8.10 -24.83
N ASN A 16 19.62 8.86 -25.72
CA ASN A 16 20.79 9.67 -25.40
C ASN A 16 20.47 10.83 -24.44
N PHE A 17 19.33 11.51 -24.64
CA PHE A 17 18.88 12.56 -23.72
C PHE A 17 18.60 12.02 -22.31
N LEU A 18 18.01 10.83 -22.22
CA LEU A 18 17.74 10.18 -20.93
C LEU A 18 19.02 9.75 -20.22
N LEU A 19 20.01 9.26 -20.96
CA LEU A 19 21.32 8.89 -20.40
C LEU A 19 22.08 10.10 -19.86
N GLU A 20 21.97 11.26 -20.51
CA GLU A 20 22.58 12.50 -20.04
C GLU A 20 21.91 12.99 -18.75
N LYS A 21 20.57 13.01 -18.73
CA LYS A 21 19.79 13.50 -17.59
C LYS A 21 19.79 12.54 -16.39
N TYR A 22 19.71 11.24 -16.66
CA TYR A 22 19.65 10.16 -15.68
C TYR A 22 20.79 9.14 -15.91
N PRO A 23 22.04 9.51 -15.58
CA PRO A 23 23.22 8.72 -15.96
C PRO A 23 23.44 7.46 -15.12
N LEU A 24 22.89 7.40 -13.90
CA LEU A 24 23.18 6.36 -12.91
C LEU A 24 21.88 5.77 -12.36
N ASP A 25 21.91 4.47 -11.99
CA ASP A 25 20.80 3.80 -11.30
C ASP A 25 20.64 4.31 -9.85
N LEU A 26 21.76 4.70 -9.23
CA LEU A 26 21.80 5.29 -7.91
C LEU A 26 21.81 6.82 -7.99
N THR A 27 20.91 7.46 -7.23
CA THR A 27 20.65 8.90 -7.27
C THR A 27 20.40 9.42 -5.86
N MET A 28 20.86 10.65 -5.55
CA MET A 28 20.54 11.36 -4.30
C MET A 28 19.30 12.24 -4.42
N TYR A 29 18.78 12.42 -5.64
CA TYR A 29 17.63 13.28 -5.93
C TYR A 29 17.78 14.69 -5.33
N LEU A 30 18.91 15.35 -5.63
CA LEU A 30 19.23 16.68 -5.11
C LEU A 30 18.53 17.81 -5.89
N GLU A 31 18.38 17.64 -7.21
CA GLU A 31 17.85 18.69 -8.08
C GLU A 31 16.41 18.37 -8.52
N PRO A 32 15.46 19.30 -8.43
CA PRO A 32 14.08 19.05 -8.85
C PRO A 32 14.02 18.80 -10.37
N PRO A 33 13.16 17.88 -10.84
CA PRO A 33 13.01 17.63 -12.27
C PRO A 33 12.41 18.86 -12.98
N ASP A 34 13.07 19.28 -14.04
CA ASP A 34 12.68 20.37 -14.97
C ASP A 34 11.83 19.86 -16.15
N GLU A 35 11.42 18.58 -16.11
CA GLU A 35 10.64 17.95 -17.17
C GLU A 35 9.14 18.27 -17.07
N ARG A 36 8.50 18.51 -18.22
CA ARG A 36 7.03 18.57 -18.32
C ARG A 36 6.49 17.17 -18.56
N VAL A 37 5.66 16.68 -17.64
CA VAL A 37 5.12 15.32 -17.67
C VAL A 37 3.59 15.39 -17.56
N PRO A 38 2.84 14.62 -18.37
CA PRO A 38 1.40 14.50 -18.22
C PRO A 38 1.01 14.04 -16.80
N VAL A 39 -0.06 14.62 -16.26
CA VAL A 39 -0.55 14.31 -14.89
C VAL A 39 -0.85 12.82 -14.73
N ASP A 40 -1.37 12.18 -15.76
CA ASP A 40 -1.71 10.76 -15.74
C ASP A 40 -0.46 9.87 -15.71
N GLU A 41 0.58 10.26 -16.44
CA GLU A 41 1.85 9.55 -16.49
C GLU A 41 2.58 9.63 -15.14
N ILE A 42 2.69 10.83 -14.54
CA ILE A 42 3.34 10.98 -13.23
C ILE A 42 2.55 10.26 -12.12
N ARG A 43 1.22 10.26 -12.21
CA ARG A 43 0.34 9.52 -11.29
C ARG A 43 0.56 8.03 -11.41
N GLU A 44 0.66 7.48 -12.62
CA GLU A 44 0.97 6.07 -12.85
C GLU A 44 2.33 5.70 -12.23
N MET A 45 3.38 6.49 -12.50
CA MET A 45 4.72 6.29 -11.93
C MET A 45 4.72 6.32 -10.40
N ALA A 46 3.97 7.26 -9.81
CA ALA A 46 3.84 7.39 -8.36
C ALA A 46 3.12 6.17 -7.76
N VAL A 47 2.05 5.68 -8.39
CA VAL A 47 1.34 4.46 -7.98
C VAL A 47 2.25 3.24 -8.08
N GLU A 48 3.03 3.09 -9.15
CA GLU A 48 4.00 1.99 -9.28
C GLU A 48 5.07 2.03 -8.18
N ARG A 49 5.57 3.21 -7.79
CA ARG A 49 6.52 3.35 -6.67
C ARG A 49 5.87 3.03 -5.32
N VAL A 50 4.60 3.37 -5.11
CA VAL A 50 3.88 2.96 -3.89
C VAL A 50 3.72 1.44 -3.85
N LYS A 51 3.42 0.78 -4.97
CA LYS A 51 3.40 -0.70 -5.05
C LYS A 51 4.76 -1.31 -4.68
N LEU A 52 5.86 -0.72 -5.15
CA LEU A 52 7.22 -1.11 -4.78
C LEU A 52 7.42 -1.06 -3.25
N PHE A 53 7.01 0.03 -2.62
CA PHE A 53 7.13 0.18 -1.18
C PHE A 53 6.26 -0.78 -0.38
N ARG A 54 5.07 -1.12 -0.88
CA ARG A 54 4.24 -2.17 -0.28
C ARG A 54 4.87 -3.56 -0.43
N ALA A 55 5.51 -3.86 -1.56
CA ALA A 55 6.28 -5.09 -1.71
C ALA A 55 7.43 -5.17 -0.68
N PHE A 56 8.13 -4.06 -0.44
CA PHE A 56 9.16 -4.00 0.59
C PHE A 56 8.61 -4.16 2.00
N GLU A 57 7.45 -3.58 2.29
CA GLU A 57 6.78 -3.74 3.59
C GLU A 57 6.46 -5.21 3.87
N VAL A 58 5.91 -5.93 2.89
CA VAL A 58 5.67 -7.39 2.97
C VAL A 58 6.99 -8.14 3.17
N ALA A 59 8.04 -7.80 2.42
CA ALA A 59 9.35 -8.44 2.52
C ALA A 59 10.01 -8.21 3.90
N SER A 60 9.95 -6.99 4.44
CA SER A 60 10.51 -6.64 5.76
C SER A 60 9.86 -7.45 6.88
N VAL A 61 8.56 -7.69 6.80
CA VAL A 61 7.84 -8.48 7.81
C VAL A 61 8.18 -9.97 7.70
N LYS A 62 8.33 -10.50 6.48
CA LYS A 62 8.78 -11.88 6.24
C LYS A 62 10.24 -12.13 6.67
N LEU A 63 11.06 -11.09 6.75
CA LEU A 63 12.49 -11.18 7.10
C LEU A 63 12.75 -11.79 8.48
N GLY A 64 11.81 -11.66 9.43
CA GLY A 64 11.88 -12.26 10.77
C GLY A 64 12.08 -13.79 10.77
N ASN A 65 11.96 -14.44 9.61
CA ASN A 65 12.10 -15.88 9.42
C ASN A 65 13.48 -16.32 8.86
N GLY A 66 14.50 -15.45 8.84
CA GLY A 66 15.88 -15.82 8.45
C GLY A 66 16.19 -15.77 6.94
N PHE A 67 15.31 -15.15 6.14
CA PHE A 67 15.49 -14.98 4.69
C PHE A 67 16.37 -13.78 4.33
N ASN A 68 16.81 -13.68 3.07
CA ASN A 68 17.47 -12.49 2.55
C ASN A 68 16.42 -11.47 2.08
N PHE A 69 16.46 -10.24 2.61
CA PHE A 69 15.55 -9.16 2.23
C PHE A 69 15.53 -8.93 0.72
N LYS A 70 16.68 -9.00 0.05
CA LYS A 70 16.78 -8.79 -1.41
C LYS A 70 15.96 -9.80 -2.19
N GLU A 71 16.05 -11.08 -1.83
CA GLU A 71 15.32 -12.16 -2.52
C GLU A 71 13.81 -12.03 -2.31
N LEU A 72 13.39 -11.79 -1.06
CA LEU A 72 11.98 -11.55 -0.72
C LEU A 72 11.42 -10.33 -1.45
N ALA A 73 12.17 -9.23 -1.48
CA ALA A 73 11.76 -8.01 -2.17
C ALA A 73 11.60 -8.27 -3.67
N ILE A 74 12.53 -8.98 -4.31
CA ILE A 74 12.44 -9.32 -5.74
C ILE A 74 11.24 -10.24 -6.02
N ASP A 75 10.98 -11.24 -5.17
CA ASP A 75 9.82 -12.12 -5.30
C ASP A 75 8.50 -11.34 -5.22
N GLU A 76 8.35 -10.48 -4.22
CA GLU A 76 7.16 -9.62 -4.07
C GLU A 76 7.03 -8.61 -5.22
N MET A 77 8.14 -8.06 -5.73
CA MET A 77 8.13 -7.20 -6.92
C MET A 77 7.64 -7.94 -8.18
N ASN A 78 8.05 -9.19 -8.37
CA ASN A 78 7.59 -10.02 -9.49
C ASN A 78 6.09 -10.30 -9.40
N LYS A 79 5.58 -10.66 -8.22
CA LYS A 79 4.14 -10.87 -7.96
C LYS A 79 3.30 -9.63 -8.30
N GLN A 80 3.83 -8.44 -8.01
CA GLN A 80 3.17 -7.16 -8.30
C GLN A 80 3.38 -6.68 -9.75
N GLY A 81 4.15 -7.40 -10.56
CA GLY A 81 4.39 -7.06 -11.97
C GLY A 81 5.20 -5.79 -12.18
N LEU A 82 6.11 -5.44 -11.26
CA LEU A 82 6.86 -4.16 -11.25
C LEU A 82 8.02 -4.13 -12.27
N LYS A 83 7.70 -4.24 -13.55
CA LYS A 83 8.69 -4.36 -14.63
C LYS A 83 9.67 -3.19 -14.72
N TYR A 84 9.23 -1.95 -14.48
CA TYR A 84 10.08 -0.76 -14.61
C TYR A 84 11.09 -0.59 -13.47
N PHE A 85 10.78 -1.02 -12.25
CA PHE A 85 11.72 -0.94 -11.13
C PHE A 85 12.66 -2.14 -11.06
N MET A 86 12.36 -3.22 -11.80
CA MET A 86 13.16 -4.43 -11.76
C MET A 86 14.59 -4.27 -12.29
N PRO A 87 14.85 -3.54 -13.39
CA PRO A 87 16.20 -3.24 -13.84
C PRO A 87 17.08 -2.63 -12.75
N LEU A 88 16.55 -1.66 -11.99
CA LEU A 88 17.27 -0.94 -10.94
C LEU A 88 17.66 -1.82 -9.73
N VAL A 89 16.89 -2.88 -9.46
CA VAL A 89 17.16 -3.84 -8.36
C VAL A 89 17.95 -5.06 -8.84
N LYS A 90 18.05 -5.29 -10.15
CA LYS A 90 18.84 -6.39 -10.72
C LYS A 90 20.18 -5.93 -11.33
N GLY A 91 20.45 -4.62 -11.35
CA GLY A 91 21.67 -4.06 -11.92
C GLY A 91 21.65 -3.96 -13.45
N TYR A 92 20.46 -3.96 -14.07
CA TYR A 92 20.33 -3.74 -15.51
C TYR A 92 20.14 -2.24 -15.80
N SER A 93 20.99 -1.69 -16.66
CA SER A 93 20.94 -0.28 -17.07
C SER A 93 19.75 -0.01 -17.99
N ASP A 94 18.73 0.66 -17.46
CA ASP A 94 17.55 1.13 -18.21
C ASP A 94 17.28 2.62 -17.93
N PRO A 95 17.54 3.53 -18.90
CA PRO A 95 17.30 4.96 -18.75
C PRO A 95 15.85 5.33 -18.45
N GLU A 96 14.87 4.58 -18.97
CA GLU A 96 13.46 4.82 -18.67
C GLU A 96 13.11 4.45 -17.23
N ALA A 97 13.70 3.35 -16.73
CA ALA A 97 13.58 2.98 -15.32
C ALA A 97 14.12 4.09 -14.41
N ARG A 98 15.29 4.67 -14.75
CA ARG A 98 15.90 5.78 -14.00
C ARG A 98 15.04 7.05 -14.02
N ARG A 99 14.48 7.40 -15.17
CA ARG A 99 13.55 8.53 -15.31
C ARG A 99 12.32 8.31 -14.42
N ARG A 100 11.68 7.14 -14.49
CA ARG A 100 10.52 6.79 -13.66
C ARG A 100 10.86 6.84 -12.18
N ASP A 101 12.03 6.31 -11.78
CA ASP A 101 12.52 6.37 -10.41
C ASP A 101 12.66 7.81 -9.92
N TYR A 102 13.31 8.67 -10.70
CA TYR A 102 13.51 10.08 -10.36
C TYR A 102 12.20 10.85 -10.20
N LEU A 103 11.32 10.76 -11.19
CA LEU A 103 10.05 11.49 -11.21
C LEU A 103 9.10 11.01 -10.12
N SER A 104 8.95 9.69 -9.96
CA SER A 104 8.09 9.11 -8.92
C SER A 104 8.56 9.48 -7.51
N HIS A 105 9.87 9.50 -7.25
CA HIS A 105 10.43 9.91 -5.97
C HIS A 105 9.99 11.33 -5.59
N TYR A 106 10.14 12.30 -6.50
CA TYR A 106 9.73 13.68 -6.26
C TYR A 106 8.22 13.81 -6.05
N MET A 107 7.40 13.08 -6.81
CA MET A 107 5.96 13.08 -6.59
C MET A 107 5.58 12.52 -5.22
N LEU A 108 6.26 11.46 -4.76
CA LEU A 108 6.03 10.90 -3.43
C LEU A 108 6.50 11.82 -2.30
N ARG A 109 7.56 12.61 -2.48
CA ARG A 109 7.94 13.63 -1.47
C ARG A 109 6.78 14.56 -1.16
N ILE A 110 6.10 15.06 -2.21
CA ILE A 110 4.93 15.94 -2.05
C ILE A 110 3.78 15.20 -1.34
N CYS A 111 3.52 13.94 -1.71
CA CYS A 111 2.43 13.15 -1.13
C CYS A 111 2.64 12.78 0.36
N TYR A 112 3.89 12.50 0.76
CA TYR A 112 4.21 11.95 2.08
C TYR A 112 4.84 12.96 3.06
N CYS A 113 4.99 14.23 2.68
CA CYS A 113 5.59 15.26 3.55
C CYS A 113 4.71 15.71 4.72
N ARG A 114 3.39 15.47 4.68
CA ARG A 114 2.39 16.12 5.57
C ARG A 114 2.54 15.80 7.05
N THR A 115 2.48 14.52 7.39
CA THR A 115 2.48 14.05 8.78
C THR A 115 3.80 13.35 9.10
N GLU A 116 4.23 13.37 10.35
CA GLU A 116 5.44 12.68 10.79
C GLU A 116 5.40 11.18 10.49
N GLU A 117 4.24 10.53 10.64
CA GLU A 117 4.07 9.10 10.33
C GLU A 117 4.30 8.79 8.84
N LEU A 118 3.68 9.55 7.94
CA LEU A 118 3.91 9.44 6.49
C LEU A 118 5.38 9.69 6.13
N ARG A 119 6.02 10.70 6.73
CA ARG A 119 7.45 11.00 6.51
C ARG A 119 8.32 9.83 6.95
N LYS A 120 8.11 9.30 8.16
CA LYS A 120 8.85 8.14 8.68
C LYS A 120 8.68 6.91 7.80
N TRP A 121 7.44 6.63 7.38
CA TRP A 121 7.14 5.51 6.48
C TRP A 121 7.86 5.66 5.14
N PHE A 122 7.72 6.82 4.48
CA PHE A 122 8.36 7.10 3.20
C PHE A 122 9.88 7.01 3.29
N VAL A 123 10.51 7.67 4.27
CA VAL A 123 11.96 7.58 4.51
C VAL A 123 12.39 6.14 4.74
N SER A 124 11.67 5.35 5.53
CA SER A 124 12.01 3.94 5.75
C SER A 124 12.03 3.13 4.45
N ARG A 125 11.00 3.26 3.62
CA ARG A 125 10.87 2.48 2.36
C ARG A 125 11.87 2.94 1.31
N GLU A 126 12.08 4.25 1.20
CA GLU A 126 13.04 4.86 0.28
C GLU A 126 14.49 4.48 0.65
N MET A 127 14.81 4.40 1.95
CA MET A 127 16.12 3.93 2.43
C MET A 127 16.37 2.45 2.09
N GLU A 128 15.34 1.60 2.12
CA GLU A 128 15.48 0.20 1.68
C GLU A 128 15.72 0.13 0.18
N PHE A 129 15.00 0.94 -0.61
CA PHE A 129 15.22 0.99 -2.05
C PHE A 129 16.63 1.46 -2.40
N PHE A 130 17.07 2.55 -1.78
CA PHE A 130 18.40 3.12 -1.97
C PHE A 130 19.49 2.07 -1.68
N ARG A 131 19.37 1.34 -0.56
CA ARG A 131 20.31 0.27 -0.21
C ARG A 131 20.31 -0.86 -1.23
N LEU A 132 19.13 -1.30 -1.68
CA LEU A 132 19.05 -2.33 -2.72
C LEU A 132 19.75 -1.89 -4.00
N LYS A 133 19.50 -0.65 -4.47
CA LYS A 133 20.20 -0.12 -5.64
C LYS A 133 21.71 -0.05 -5.41
N PHE A 134 22.14 0.44 -4.25
CA PHE A 134 23.55 0.56 -3.90
C PHE A 134 24.29 -0.79 -3.92
N PHE A 135 23.72 -1.82 -3.29
CA PHE A 135 24.34 -3.15 -3.22
C PHE A 135 24.37 -3.91 -4.56
N ASN A 136 23.63 -3.42 -5.56
CA ASN A 136 23.61 -4.01 -6.91
C ASN A 136 24.54 -3.29 -7.89
N ILE A 137 25.29 -2.28 -7.45
CA ILE A 137 26.29 -1.62 -8.30
C ILE A 137 27.49 -2.54 -8.43
N GLU A 138 27.68 -3.11 -9.61
CA GLU A 138 28.84 -3.96 -9.92
C GLU A 138 30.08 -3.14 -10.32
N ASN A 139 29.88 -2.04 -11.06
CA ASN A 139 30.98 -1.22 -11.54
C ASN A 139 31.46 -0.22 -10.47
N LYS A 140 32.75 -0.30 -10.10
CA LYS A 140 33.40 0.63 -9.16
C LYS A 140 33.47 2.06 -9.70
N GLU A 141 33.50 2.23 -11.01
CA GLU A 141 33.51 3.55 -11.66
C GLU A 141 32.20 4.29 -11.42
N ASP A 142 31.06 3.58 -11.41
CA ASP A 142 29.74 4.18 -11.13
C ASP A 142 29.67 4.76 -9.72
N ILE A 143 30.27 4.08 -8.74
CA ILE A 143 30.37 4.58 -7.35
C ILE A 143 31.22 5.86 -7.32
N THR A 144 32.32 5.88 -8.06
CA THR A 144 33.22 7.04 -8.14
C THR A 144 32.54 8.23 -8.82
N LEU A 145 31.85 7.98 -9.94
CA LEU A 145 31.06 8.96 -10.65
C LEU A 145 29.90 9.49 -9.80
N PHE A 146 29.20 8.60 -9.08
CA PHE A 146 28.17 8.96 -8.11
C PHE A 146 28.72 9.88 -7.03
N MET A 147 29.87 9.55 -6.43
CA MET A 147 30.48 10.37 -5.40
C MET A 147 30.83 11.76 -5.93
N LYS A 148 31.46 11.83 -7.12
CA LYS A 148 31.82 13.09 -7.77
C LYS A 148 30.59 13.96 -8.08
N LYS A 149 29.52 13.37 -8.64
CA LYS A 149 28.30 14.10 -9.01
C LYS A 149 27.57 14.69 -7.80
N ASN A 150 27.64 14.03 -6.66
CA ASN A 150 26.96 14.47 -5.43
C ASN A 150 27.87 15.27 -4.48
N GLY A 151 29.06 15.68 -4.92
CA GLY A 151 30.01 16.44 -4.08
C GLY A 151 30.54 15.65 -2.87
N LEU A 152 30.48 14.32 -2.94
CA LEU A 152 30.97 13.42 -1.89
C LEU A 152 32.47 13.18 -2.12
N ASN A 153 33.31 14.07 -1.60
CA ASN A 153 34.76 14.00 -1.78
C ASN A 153 35.40 12.98 -0.82
N TYR A 154 35.04 11.70 -0.94
CA TYR A 154 35.68 10.63 -0.19
C TYR A 154 36.89 10.11 -0.97
N THR A 155 38.08 10.53 -0.53
CA THR A 155 39.35 10.05 -1.09
C THR A 155 39.78 8.77 -0.40
N SER A 156 40.24 7.79 -1.19
CA SER A 156 41.00 6.67 -0.65
C SER A 156 42.33 7.17 -0.10
N ILE A 157 42.77 6.60 1.01
CA ILE A 157 44.11 6.88 1.54
C ILE A 157 45.17 6.24 0.64
N SER A 158 46.36 6.82 0.62
CA SER A 158 47.53 6.24 -0.06
C SER A 158 47.98 4.94 0.61
N ASP A 159 48.67 4.06 -0.12
CA ASP A 159 49.17 2.79 0.41
C ASP A 159 50.17 3.00 1.57
N GLU A 160 50.95 4.08 1.55
CA GLU A 160 51.88 4.42 2.65
C GLU A 160 51.12 4.76 3.94
N GLU A 161 50.11 5.63 3.86
CA GLU A 161 49.23 5.97 4.99
C GLU A 161 48.52 4.71 5.50
N LYS A 162 48.03 3.84 4.61
CA LYS A 162 47.36 2.59 4.94
C LYS A 162 48.27 1.62 5.70
N GLN A 163 49.53 1.47 5.26
CA GLN A 163 50.51 0.61 5.91
C GLN A 163 50.88 1.14 7.31
N SER A 164 51.05 2.47 7.43
CA SER A 164 51.35 3.12 8.71
C SER A 164 50.24 2.98 9.77
N LEU A 165 48.98 2.92 9.33
CA LEU A 165 47.80 2.80 10.20
C LEU A 165 47.31 1.35 10.35
N SER A 166 48.00 0.38 9.77
CA SER A 166 47.52 -1.01 9.63
C SER A 166 47.05 -1.64 10.96
N THR A 167 47.88 -1.58 12.01
CA THR A 167 47.53 -2.11 13.35
C THR A 167 46.27 -1.47 13.92
N GLN A 168 46.13 -0.15 13.75
CA GLN A 168 44.99 0.61 14.29
C GLN A 168 43.71 0.31 13.52
N LEU A 169 43.80 0.18 12.20
CA LEU A 169 42.69 -0.18 11.33
C LEU A 169 42.19 -1.61 11.63
N ILE A 170 43.09 -2.56 11.84
CA ILE A 170 42.75 -3.95 12.21
C ILE A 170 42.06 -3.96 13.58
N ASN A 171 42.63 -3.29 14.58
CA ASN A 171 42.08 -3.28 15.95
C ASN A 171 40.72 -2.57 16.06
N SER A 172 40.45 -1.61 15.17
CA SER A 172 39.19 -0.85 15.16
C SER A 172 38.09 -1.52 14.32
N SER A 173 38.42 -2.58 13.59
CA SER A 173 37.51 -3.31 12.71
C SER A 173 36.94 -4.53 13.43
N ILE A 174 35.61 -4.70 13.44
CA ILE A 174 34.96 -5.87 14.07
C ILE A 174 35.23 -7.18 13.30
N ARG A 175 35.60 -7.08 12.03
CA ARG A 175 35.93 -8.23 11.18
C ARG A 175 37.44 -8.23 10.92
N HIS A 176 38.06 -9.41 10.82
CA HIS A 176 39.42 -9.51 10.25
C HIS A 176 39.37 -9.03 8.80
N ILE A 177 39.72 -7.76 8.57
CA ILE A 177 39.79 -7.17 7.24
C ILE A 177 41.15 -7.52 6.66
N ASN A 178 41.17 -8.13 5.47
CA ASN A 178 42.38 -8.17 4.66
C ASN A 178 42.62 -6.76 4.12
N LEU A 179 43.52 -6.02 4.77
CA LEU A 179 43.81 -4.63 4.41
C LEU A 179 44.29 -4.53 2.96
N ASP A 180 45.08 -5.48 2.46
CA ASP A 180 45.66 -5.41 1.11
C ASP A 180 44.59 -5.45 0.01
N ALA A 181 43.49 -6.15 0.26
CA ALA A 181 42.40 -6.31 -0.71
C ALA A 181 41.33 -5.20 -0.66
N VAL A 182 41.35 -4.33 0.36
CA VAL A 182 40.25 -3.38 0.63
C VAL A 182 40.73 -1.93 0.61
N ASN A 183 40.04 -1.09 -0.16
CA ASN A 183 40.26 0.35 -0.14
C ASN A 183 39.73 0.95 1.17
N ILE A 184 40.53 1.81 1.79
CA ILE A 184 40.16 2.57 2.98
C ILE A 184 39.89 4.01 2.58
N TYR A 185 38.73 4.54 2.97
CA TYR A 185 38.32 5.90 2.71
C TYR A 185 38.48 6.74 3.97
N LYS A 186 38.92 7.99 3.76
CA LYS A 186 39.02 8.99 4.82
C LYS A 186 37.80 9.91 4.76
N VAL A 187 37.06 9.99 5.86
CA VAL A 187 35.82 10.77 5.97
C VAL A 187 35.82 11.58 7.26
N HIS A 188 35.29 12.80 7.26
CA HIS A 188 35.16 13.56 8.51
C HIS A 188 34.23 12.85 9.50
N PHE A 189 34.60 12.80 10.79
CA PHE A 189 33.90 11.98 11.78
C PHE A 189 32.40 12.31 11.92
N SER A 190 32.01 13.56 11.63
CA SER A 190 30.62 14.02 11.70
C SER A 190 29.68 13.34 10.71
N GLN A 191 30.20 12.62 9.70
CA GLN A 191 29.41 11.95 8.68
C GLN A 191 29.20 10.46 9.00
N VAL A 192 29.87 9.91 10.03
CA VAL A 192 29.90 8.47 10.31
C VAL A 192 29.52 8.10 11.75
N PHE A 193 28.63 8.88 12.37
CA PHE A 193 28.20 8.66 13.77
C PHE A 193 27.69 7.24 14.03
N ASP A 194 26.98 6.62 13.08
CA ASP A 194 26.47 5.25 13.20
C ASP A 194 27.57 4.20 13.37
N LEU A 195 28.73 4.43 12.76
CA LEU A 195 29.89 3.55 12.87
C LEU A 195 30.68 3.84 14.15
N ILE A 196 30.79 5.12 14.53
CA ILE A 196 31.47 5.57 15.76
C ILE A 196 30.77 5.02 16.99
N LYS A 197 29.43 5.15 17.07
CA LYS A 197 28.62 4.65 18.20
C LYS A 197 28.81 3.15 18.44
N LYS A 198 29.07 2.39 17.37
CA LYS A 198 29.29 0.94 17.41
C LYS A 198 30.77 0.57 17.56
N ARG A 199 31.67 1.55 17.70
CA ARG A 199 33.14 1.38 17.74
C ARG A 199 33.67 0.54 16.57
N LYS A 200 33.16 0.80 15.36
CA LYS A 200 33.48 0.06 14.12
C LYS A 200 34.55 0.72 13.24
N VAL A 201 35.06 1.88 13.63
CA VAL A 201 35.92 2.71 12.78
C VAL A 201 37.06 3.31 13.59
N PHE A 202 38.22 3.46 12.95
CA PHE A 202 39.36 4.15 13.52
C PHE A 202 39.21 5.66 13.35
N LEU A 203 39.53 6.43 14.41
CA LEU A 203 39.48 7.89 14.40
C LEU A 203 40.88 8.48 14.63
N LYS A 204 41.28 9.43 13.78
CA LYS A 204 42.53 10.19 13.93
C LYS A 204 42.35 11.61 13.39
N LEU A 205 42.70 12.61 14.19
CA LEU A 205 42.68 14.04 13.82
C LEU A 205 41.34 14.49 13.20
N GLY A 206 40.21 14.15 13.83
CA GLY A 206 38.87 14.51 13.33
C GLY A 206 38.40 13.72 12.10
N ASN A 207 39.18 12.76 11.62
CA ASN A 207 38.82 11.90 10.50
C ASN A 207 38.55 10.47 10.97
N ALA A 208 37.60 9.84 10.32
CA ALA A 208 37.29 8.44 10.41
C ALA A 208 37.81 7.69 9.17
N TYR A 209 38.39 6.52 9.42
CA TYR A 209 38.92 5.64 8.39
C TYR A 209 38.00 4.44 8.25
N ILE A 210 37.36 4.32 7.09
CA ILE A 210 36.30 3.35 6.85
C ILE A 210 36.67 2.44 5.66
N PRO A 211 36.41 1.13 5.74
CA PRO A 211 36.58 0.26 4.59
C PRO A 211 35.52 0.55 3.52
N GLN A 212 35.85 0.26 2.25
CA GLN A 212 34.91 0.36 1.12
C GLN A 212 33.58 -0.34 1.40
N THR A 213 33.61 -1.46 2.13
CA THR A 213 32.42 -2.22 2.53
C THR A 213 31.46 -1.43 3.39
N ASP A 214 31.94 -0.45 4.17
CA ASP A 214 31.11 0.38 5.05
C ASP A 214 30.74 1.75 4.44
N LEU A 215 31.30 2.08 3.27
CA LEU A 215 31.00 3.33 2.56
C LEU A 215 29.50 3.50 2.27
N HIS A 216 28.80 2.40 1.98
CA HIS A 216 27.35 2.39 1.77
C HIS A 216 26.58 2.95 2.97
N SER A 217 27.06 2.74 4.20
CA SER A 217 26.40 3.20 5.43
C SER A 217 26.51 4.71 5.60
N VAL A 218 27.65 5.29 5.21
CA VAL A 218 27.91 6.72 5.24
C VAL A 218 27.04 7.43 4.21
N ILE A 219 27.08 6.94 2.96
CA ILE A 219 26.28 7.49 1.86
C ILE A 219 24.78 7.38 2.18
N SER A 220 24.35 6.24 2.73
CA SER A 220 22.97 6.05 3.19
C SER A 220 22.56 7.07 4.27
N SER A 221 23.48 7.43 5.16
CA SER A 221 23.21 8.40 6.22
C SER A 221 23.06 9.81 5.66
N VAL A 222 23.92 10.20 4.70
CA VAL A 222 23.80 11.47 3.98
C VAL A 222 22.49 11.52 3.19
N PHE A 223 22.16 10.46 2.46
CA PHE A 223 20.89 10.37 1.72
C PHE A 223 19.68 10.55 2.64
N LYS A 224 19.66 9.83 3.78
CA LYS A 224 18.59 9.92 4.78
C LYS A 224 18.44 11.34 5.31
N LYS A 225 19.56 11.99 5.65
CA LYS A 225 19.56 13.36 6.17
C LYS A 225 18.94 14.33 5.15
N ASN A 226 19.46 14.33 3.92
CA ASN A 226 18.97 15.20 2.86
C ASN A 226 17.48 14.95 2.59
N LEU A 227 17.05 13.69 2.55
CA LEU A 227 15.64 13.35 2.32
C LEU A 227 14.71 13.90 3.42
N ILE A 228 15.15 13.87 4.69
CA ILE A 228 14.36 14.41 5.80
C ILE A 228 14.26 15.94 5.68
N GLU A 229 15.38 16.63 5.45
CA GLU A 229 15.42 18.09 5.28
C GLU A 229 14.51 18.54 4.11
N GLU A 230 14.60 17.85 2.97
CA GLU A 230 13.77 18.12 1.79
C GLU A 230 12.27 17.91 2.05
N LEU A 231 11.89 16.87 2.79
CA LEU A 231 10.48 16.64 3.14
C LEU A 231 9.94 17.74 4.05
N GLU A 232 10.75 18.26 4.97
CA GLU A 232 10.37 19.37 5.84
C GLU A 232 10.20 20.67 5.05
N ASP A 233 11.10 20.95 4.11
CA ASP A 233 11.02 22.14 3.27
C ASP A 233 9.85 22.10 2.28
N ILE A 234 9.57 20.93 1.68
CA ILE A 234 8.37 20.73 0.86
C ILE A 234 7.10 20.89 1.72
N CYS A 235 7.09 20.37 2.94
CA CYS A 235 5.94 20.51 3.85
C CYS A 235 5.64 21.98 4.17
N LYS A 236 6.67 22.81 4.40
CA LYS A 236 6.51 24.25 4.66
C LYS A 236 5.89 24.98 3.45
N ASN A 237 6.20 24.52 2.24
CA ASN A 237 5.76 25.12 0.97
C ASN A 237 4.61 24.35 0.31
N LEU A 238 3.92 23.47 1.03
CA LEU A 238 2.94 22.54 0.47
C LEU A 238 1.75 23.25 -0.21
N SER A 239 1.37 24.44 0.28
CA SER A 239 0.29 25.26 -0.27
C SER A 239 0.52 25.63 -1.74
N ILE A 240 1.78 25.81 -2.16
CA ILE A 240 2.15 26.11 -3.54
C ILE A 240 1.76 24.93 -4.45
N TYR A 241 2.04 23.70 -4.01
CA TYR A 241 1.73 22.48 -4.76
C TYR A 241 0.24 22.13 -4.74
N GLU A 242 -0.48 22.47 -3.67
CA GLU A 242 -1.93 22.22 -3.57
C GLU A 242 -2.80 23.24 -4.30
N SER A 243 -2.23 24.38 -4.70
CA SER A 243 -2.95 25.39 -5.50
C SER A 243 -3.47 24.82 -6.82
N ASP A 244 -2.77 23.83 -7.38
CA ASP A 244 -3.21 23.10 -8.56
C ASP A 244 -4.12 21.93 -8.17
N GLN A 245 -5.39 22.01 -8.56
CA GLN A 245 -6.39 20.98 -8.27
C GLN A 245 -5.99 19.58 -8.76
N ARG A 246 -5.23 19.49 -9.85
CA ARG A 246 -4.77 18.21 -10.44
C ARG A 246 -3.76 17.53 -9.53
N VAL A 247 -2.84 18.32 -8.97
CA VAL A 247 -1.81 17.85 -8.03
C VAL A 247 -2.46 17.53 -6.68
N SER A 248 -3.35 18.40 -6.20
CA SER A 248 -4.07 18.24 -4.94
C SER A 248 -4.82 16.90 -4.86
N ALA A 249 -5.48 16.48 -5.95
CA ALA A 249 -6.15 15.19 -6.04
C ALA A 249 -5.19 14.00 -5.86
N ILE A 250 -4.00 14.05 -6.47
CA ILE A 250 -3.00 13.00 -6.32
C ILE A 250 -2.43 13.00 -4.90
N VAL A 251 -2.03 14.16 -4.38
CA VAL A 251 -1.41 14.31 -3.05
C VAL A 251 -2.36 13.82 -1.94
N ARG A 252 -3.66 14.15 -2.03
CA ARG A 252 -4.66 13.72 -1.04
C ARG A 252 -5.03 12.25 -1.15
N GLY A 253 -4.98 11.66 -2.35
CA GLY A 253 -5.42 10.29 -2.60
C GLY A 253 -4.34 9.23 -2.43
N LEU A 254 -3.07 9.54 -2.75
CA LEU A 254 -2.08 8.51 -3.05
C LEU A 254 -1.74 7.57 -1.88
N HIS A 255 -1.68 8.08 -0.66
CA HIS A 255 -1.41 7.26 0.52
C HIS A 255 -2.56 6.27 0.85
N ASN A 256 -3.78 6.57 0.39
CA ASN A 256 -4.97 5.72 0.50
C ASN A 256 -5.29 4.99 -0.82
N CYS A 257 -4.51 5.20 -1.88
CA CYS A 257 -4.79 4.61 -3.18
C CYS A 257 -4.69 3.09 -3.10
N TYR A 258 -5.82 2.45 -3.42
CA TYR A 258 -5.84 1.02 -3.68
C TYR A 258 -5.20 0.75 -5.04
N THR A 259 -4.19 -0.13 -5.03
CA THR A 259 -3.37 -0.40 -6.21
C THR A 259 -3.68 -1.74 -6.89
N GLY A 260 -4.70 -2.46 -6.40
CA GLY A 260 -5.12 -3.77 -6.92
C GLY A 260 -6.24 -3.69 -7.95
N LYS A 261 -6.89 -4.84 -8.22
CA LYS A 261 -7.90 -5.01 -9.27
C LYS A 261 -9.20 -4.25 -8.97
N ASP A 262 -9.77 -3.58 -9.98
CA ASP A 262 -11.07 -2.92 -9.84
C ASP A 262 -12.21 -3.93 -9.91
N TYR A 263 -12.88 -4.17 -8.77
CA TYR A 263 -13.99 -5.11 -8.65
C TYR A 263 -15.35 -4.57 -9.13
N CYS A 264 -15.41 -3.29 -9.55
CA CYS A 264 -16.62 -2.68 -10.12
C CYS A 264 -16.92 -3.09 -11.56
N LYS A 265 -15.87 -3.34 -12.36
CA LYS A 265 -15.95 -3.47 -13.83
C LYS A 265 -15.77 -4.90 -14.34
N ASN A 266 -15.70 -5.89 -13.46
CA ASN A 266 -15.38 -7.26 -13.87
C ASN A 266 -16.60 -7.85 -14.62
N THR A 267 -16.55 -7.81 -15.95
CA THR A 267 -17.56 -8.30 -16.91
C THR A 267 -17.53 -9.82 -17.07
N GLU A 268 -16.45 -10.48 -16.63
CA GLU A 268 -16.28 -11.95 -16.64
C GLU A 268 -16.57 -12.57 -15.27
N LYS A 269 -17.70 -12.22 -14.63
CA LYS A 269 -18.09 -12.89 -13.37
C LYS A 269 -19.04 -14.06 -13.69
N THR A 270 -18.70 -15.24 -13.20
CA THR A 270 -19.68 -16.31 -12.99
C THR A 270 -20.69 -15.80 -11.97
N GLU A 271 -21.97 -15.80 -12.31
CA GLU A 271 -23.02 -15.42 -11.38
C GLU A 271 -23.03 -16.38 -10.17
N ILE A 272 -23.05 -15.81 -8.97
CA ILE A 272 -23.12 -16.58 -7.73
C ILE A 272 -24.56 -16.58 -7.24
N ALA A 273 -25.16 -17.77 -7.23
CA ALA A 273 -26.49 -18.00 -6.69
C ALA A 273 -26.51 -17.88 -5.15
N ILE A 274 -27.61 -17.38 -4.58
CA ILE A 274 -27.73 -17.06 -3.15
C ILE A 274 -27.63 -18.29 -2.25
N GLU A 275 -28.01 -19.46 -2.77
CA GLU A 275 -28.02 -20.74 -2.07
C GLU A 275 -26.60 -21.19 -1.71
N ASN A 276 -25.60 -20.74 -2.48
CA ASN A 276 -24.21 -21.07 -2.27
C ASN A 276 -23.52 -20.18 -1.23
N LEU A 277 -24.13 -19.05 -0.81
CA LEU A 277 -23.46 -18.05 0.03
C LEU A 277 -23.08 -18.59 1.40
N ASP A 278 -23.88 -19.47 2.00
CA ASP A 278 -23.58 -20.06 3.31
C ASP A 278 -22.33 -20.96 3.22
N ALA A 279 -22.24 -21.79 2.17
CA ALA A 279 -21.07 -22.64 1.92
C ALA A 279 -19.81 -21.81 1.58
N LEU A 280 -19.96 -20.76 0.78
CA LEU A 280 -18.89 -19.83 0.43
C LEU A 280 -18.40 -19.04 1.64
N SER A 281 -19.27 -18.70 2.59
CA SER A 281 -18.90 -18.02 3.85
C SER A 281 -17.98 -18.87 4.72
N MET A 282 -18.11 -20.19 4.65
CA MET A 282 -17.24 -21.11 5.40
C MET A 282 -15.87 -21.29 4.74
N LYS A 283 -15.82 -21.32 3.41
CA LYS A 283 -14.61 -21.71 2.66
C LYS A 283 -13.81 -20.53 2.10
N SER A 284 -14.48 -19.45 1.71
CA SER A 284 -13.87 -18.42 0.83
C SER A 284 -14.08 -16.98 1.28
N TYR A 285 -14.80 -16.73 2.37
CA TYR A 285 -14.92 -15.37 2.88
C TYR A 285 -13.72 -14.98 3.75
N PRO A 286 -13.19 -13.76 3.57
CA PRO A 286 -12.31 -13.18 4.58
C PRO A 286 -13.09 -12.95 5.87
N LEU A 287 -12.38 -12.88 6.99
CA LEU A 287 -12.97 -12.80 8.32
C LEU A 287 -13.95 -11.62 8.48
N CYS A 288 -13.68 -10.47 7.85
CA CYS A 288 -14.56 -9.31 7.86
C CYS A 288 -15.94 -9.59 7.23
N MET A 289 -15.99 -10.29 6.11
CA MET A 289 -17.24 -10.62 5.43
C MET A 289 -17.94 -11.80 6.09
N LYS A 290 -17.17 -12.75 6.62
CA LYS A 290 -17.69 -13.87 7.42
C LYS A 290 -18.42 -13.39 8.67
N ALA A 291 -17.86 -12.45 9.44
CA ALA A 291 -18.51 -11.85 10.60
C ALA A 291 -19.89 -11.26 10.25
N MET A 292 -19.96 -10.46 9.18
CA MET A 292 -21.22 -9.83 8.76
C MET A 292 -22.23 -10.86 8.25
N HIS A 293 -21.78 -11.88 7.51
CA HIS A 293 -22.65 -12.96 7.04
C HIS A 293 -23.23 -13.74 8.23
N ASP A 294 -22.39 -14.20 9.16
CA ASP A 294 -22.82 -14.92 10.36
C ASP A 294 -23.80 -14.07 11.20
N THR A 295 -23.51 -12.78 11.37
CA THR A 295 -24.39 -11.84 12.09
C THR A 295 -25.74 -11.69 11.40
N PHE A 296 -25.77 -11.54 10.08
CA PHE A 296 -27.01 -11.40 9.34
C PHE A 296 -27.87 -12.66 9.39
N LYS A 297 -27.24 -13.84 9.29
CA LYS A 297 -27.94 -15.13 9.37
C LYS A 297 -28.53 -15.42 10.75
N THR A 298 -27.91 -14.91 11.81
CA THR A 298 -28.34 -15.16 13.19
C THR A 298 -29.32 -14.12 13.71
N THR A 299 -29.08 -12.84 13.39
CA THR A 299 -29.87 -11.72 13.95
C THR A 299 -30.92 -11.18 12.99
N HIS A 300 -30.86 -11.60 11.71
CA HIS A 300 -31.72 -11.11 10.64
C HIS A 300 -31.67 -9.59 10.46
N HIS A 301 -30.57 -8.96 10.88
CA HIS A 301 -30.38 -7.52 10.78
C HIS A 301 -28.89 -7.17 10.56
N LEU A 302 -28.63 -6.19 9.69
CA LEU A 302 -27.35 -5.46 9.65
C LEU A 302 -27.60 -3.94 9.64
N ARG A 303 -26.74 -3.19 10.32
CA ARG A 303 -26.78 -1.72 10.33
C ARG A 303 -26.32 -1.13 8.99
N HIS A 304 -26.52 0.17 8.79
CA HIS A 304 -26.25 0.83 7.50
C HIS A 304 -24.85 0.54 6.95
N SER A 305 -23.80 0.82 7.72
CA SER A 305 -22.42 0.64 7.28
C SER A 305 -22.08 -0.83 6.97
N ALA A 306 -22.61 -1.77 7.74
CA ALA A 306 -22.45 -3.20 7.49
C ALA A 306 -23.20 -3.67 6.23
N ARG A 307 -24.43 -3.18 6.01
CA ARG A 307 -25.19 -3.44 4.77
C ARG A 307 -24.41 -2.95 3.55
N LEU A 308 -23.81 -1.77 3.63
CA LEU A 308 -23.01 -1.21 2.53
C LEU A 308 -21.75 -2.03 2.28
N GLN A 309 -20.92 -2.27 3.30
CA GLN A 309 -19.67 -3.02 3.17
C GLN A 309 -19.92 -4.44 2.64
N TYR A 310 -20.90 -5.16 3.22
CA TYR A 310 -21.21 -6.52 2.84
C TYR A 310 -21.95 -6.59 1.49
N GLY A 311 -22.91 -5.71 1.24
CA GLY A 311 -23.66 -5.66 -0.01
C GLY A 311 -22.76 -5.38 -1.22
N LEU A 312 -21.81 -4.45 -1.09
CA LEU A 312 -20.84 -4.18 -2.15
C LEU A 312 -19.87 -5.36 -2.35
N PHE A 313 -19.50 -6.08 -1.29
CA PHE A 313 -18.72 -7.31 -1.42
C PHE A 313 -19.50 -8.40 -2.18
N LEU A 314 -20.78 -8.62 -1.88
CA LEU A 314 -21.65 -9.59 -2.57
C LEU A 314 -21.77 -9.27 -4.06
N LYS A 315 -22.01 -8.00 -4.41
CA LYS A 315 -21.93 -7.51 -5.79
C LYS A 315 -20.56 -7.77 -6.41
N GLY A 316 -19.50 -7.55 -5.63
CA GLY A 316 -18.12 -7.76 -6.02
C GLY A 316 -17.80 -9.22 -6.38
N ILE A 317 -18.37 -10.21 -5.66
CA ILE A 317 -18.15 -11.63 -5.94
C ILE A 317 -19.02 -12.19 -7.07
N GLY A 318 -20.09 -11.47 -7.47
CA GLY A 318 -20.94 -11.86 -8.61
C GLY A 318 -22.38 -12.18 -8.26
N VAL A 319 -22.88 -11.78 -7.09
CA VAL A 319 -24.32 -11.89 -6.77
C VAL A 319 -25.08 -10.84 -7.58
N SER A 320 -26.05 -11.29 -8.40
CA SER A 320 -26.88 -10.43 -9.24
C SER A 320 -27.75 -9.47 -8.42
N LEU A 321 -28.25 -8.38 -9.01
CA LEU A 321 -29.15 -7.45 -8.31
C LEU A 321 -30.43 -8.16 -7.84
N THR A 322 -31.00 -9.00 -8.69
CA THR A 322 -32.22 -9.76 -8.40
C THR A 322 -32.01 -10.70 -7.21
N ASP A 323 -30.86 -11.36 -7.17
CA ASP A 323 -30.50 -12.28 -6.09
C ASP A 323 -30.12 -11.56 -4.81
N SER A 324 -29.46 -10.40 -4.92
CA SER A 324 -29.18 -9.53 -3.77
C SER A 324 -30.49 -9.10 -3.10
N LEU A 325 -31.47 -8.62 -3.88
CA LEU A 325 -32.78 -8.23 -3.37
C LEU A 325 -33.49 -9.41 -2.68
N LYS A 326 -33.47 -10.60 -3.29
CA LYS A 326 -34.04 -11.82 -2.67
C LYS A 326 -33.34 -12.16 -1.36
N PHE A 327 -32.01 -12.19 -1.35
CA PHE A 327 -31.20 -12.52 -0.17
C PHE A 327 -31.51 -11.58 1.00
N TRP A 328 -31.46 -10.27 0.77
CA TRP A 328 -31.75 -9.28 1.80
C TRP A 328 -33.20 -9.36 2.28
N LYS A 329 -34.16 -9.52 1.35
CA LYS A 329 -35.58 -9.66 1.68
C LYS A 329 -35.84 -10.87 2.55
N MET A 330 -35.40 -12.06 2.12
CA MET A 330 -35.57 -13.31 2.86
C MET A 330 -34.99 -13.24 4.28
N GLY A 331 -33.85 -12.55 4.44
CA GLY A 331 -33.22 -12.36 5.74
C GLY A 331 -33.97 -11.37 6.62
N PHE A 332 -34.24 -10.15 6.13
CA PHE A 332 -34.90 -9.12 6.94
C PHE A 332 -36.33 -9.47 7.32
N THR A 333 -37.09 -10.16 6.45
CA THR A 333 -38.49 -10.50 6.75
C THR A 333 -38.65 -11.62 7.78
N GLN A 334 -37.55 -12.22 8.26
CA GLN A 334 -37.61 -13.09 9.45
C GLN A 334 -37.87 -12.29 10.73
N LYS A 335 -37.62 -10.97 10.69
CA LYS A 335 -38.01 -10.08 11.77
C LYS A 335 -39.49 -9.71 11.63
N PRO A 336 -40.29 -9.85 12.71
CA PRO A 336 -41.74 -9.66 12.65
C PRO A 336 -42.14 -8.21 12.30
N ASP A 337 -41.27 -7.24 12.57
CA ASP A 337 -41.45 -5.82 12.27
C ASP A 337 -41.13 -5.42 10.81
N ILE A 338 -40.62 -6.34 10.00
CA ILE A 338 -40.26 -6.08 8.60
C ILE A 338 -41.07 -6.98 7.68
N ASN A 339 -42.16 -6.44 7.13
CA ASN A 339 -42.89 -7.11 6.06
C ASN A 339 -42.32 -6.73 4.67
N ASN A 340 -42.87 -7.35 3.61
CA ASN A 340 -42.44 -7.09 2.24
C ASN A 340 -42.53 -5.60 1.84
N GLU A 341 -43.57 -4.89 2.30
CA GLU A 341 -43.77 -3.49 1.95
C GLU A 341 -42.74 -2.57 2.64
N VAL A 342 -42.46 -2.83 3.92
CA VAL A 342 -41.43 -2.13 4.69
C VAL A 342 -40.05 -2.38 4.08
N PHE A 343 -39.77 -3.61 3.62
CA PHE A 343 -38.53 -3.93 2.92
C PHE A 343 -38.37 -3.09 1.64
N GLU A 344 -39.39 -3.06 0.77
CA GLU A 344 -39.33 -2.30 -0.48
C GLU A 344 -39.12 -0.80 -0.23
N LYS A 345 -39.82 -0.24 0.76
CA LYS A 345 -39.71 1.19 1.12
C LYS A 345 -38.36 1.58 1.73
N ARG A 346 -37.81 0.76 2.64
CA ARG A 346 -36.63 1.14 3.45
C ARG A 346 -35.29 0.61 2.94
N TYR A 347 -35.28 -0.51 2.20
CA TYR A 347 -34.04 -1.23 1.90
C TYR A 347 -33.80 -1.41 0.40
N ALA A 348 -34.85 -1.69 -0.39
CA ALA A 348 -34.69 -2.05 -1.79
C ALA A 348 -34.05 -0.94 -2.63
N TYR A 349 -34.40 0.33 -2.39
CA TYR A 349 -33.78 1.49 -3.06
C TYR A 349 -32.26 1.53 -2.85
N SER A 350 -31.79 1.41 -1.60
CA SER A 350 -30.36 1.40 -1.27
C SER A 350 -29.62 0.25 -1.96
N ILE A 351 -30.25 -0.93 -2.05
CA ILE A 351 -29.68 -2.09 -2.74
C ILE A 351 -29.58 -1.81 -4.26
N ARG A 352 -30.64 -1.31 -4.91
CA ARG A 352 -30.62 -0.96 -6.35
C ARG A 352 -29.58 0.12 -6.65
N HIS A 353 -29.44 1.10 -5.77
CA HIS A 353 -28.44 2.14 -5.86
C HIS A 353 -27.01 1.58 -5.80
N ASN A 354 -26.74 0.62 -4.92
CA ASN A 354 -25.43 -0.05 -4.87
C ASN A 354 -25.05 -0.73 -6.19
N TYR A 355 -26.03 -1.19 -6.97
CA TYR A 355 -25.84 -1.82 -8.29
C TYR A 355 -25.92 -0.82 -9.46
N GLY A 356 -26.12 0.48 -9.20
CA GLY A 356 -26.18 1.53 -10.23
C GLY A 356 -27.45 1.54 -11.07
N SER A 357 -28.52 0.88 -10.62
CA SER A 357 -29.81 0.80 -11.33
C SER A 357 -30.75 1.98 -11.05
N GLU A 358 -30.42 2.86 -10.09
CA GLU A 358 -31.21 4.04 -9.72
C GLU A 358 -30.29 5.27 -9.48
N GLY A 359 -30.82 6.50 -9.66
CA GLY A 359 -30.08 7.76 -9.44
C GLY A 359 -29.09 8.16 -10.56
N LYS A 360 -27.99 8.86 -10.21
CA LYS A 360 -26.91 9.29 -11.14
C LYS A 360 -26.14 8.13 -11.81
N ARG A 361 -26.59 6.86 -11.68
CA ARG A 361 -25.92 5.63 -12.14
C ARG A 361 -24.50 5.46 -11.56
N ALA A 362 -24.27 5.92 -10.33
CA ALA A 362 -22.98 5.75 -9.66
C ALA A 362 -22.78 4.28 -9.26
N ASN A 363 -21.95 3.57 -10.02
CA ASN A 363 -21.60 2.17 -9.76
C ASN A 363 -20.62 2.10 -8.57
N TYR A 364 -21.13 1.98 -7.33
CA TYR A 364 -20.29 1.97 -6.12
C TYR A 364 -19.28 0.83 -6.10
N THR A 365 -18.02 1.19 -5.81
CA THR A 365 -16.90 0.25 -5.75
C THR A 365 -16.89 -0.53 -4.45
N PRO A 366 -16.75 -1.88 -4.53
CA PRO A 366 -16.44 -2.70 -3.37
C PRO A 366 -15.31 -2.10 -2.54
N HIS A 367 -15.47 -2.10 -1.22
CA HIS A 367 -14.50 -1.48 -0.33
C HIS A 367 -13.23 -2.31 -0.26
N ASN A 368 -12.09 -1.68 -0.53
CA ASN A 368 -10.78 -2.26 -0.31
C ASN A 368 -10.45 -2.36 1.20
N CYS A 369 -9.42 -3.14 1.53
CA CYS A 369 -9.03 -3.34 2.94
C CYS A 369 -8.67 -2.04 3.64
N LEU A 370 -7.97 -1.09 2.99
CA LEU A 370 -7.58 0.18 3.60
C LEU A 370 -8.80 1.02 4.00
N LYS A 371 -9.82 1.09 3.13
CA LYS A 371 -11.10 1.75 3.45
C LYS A 371 -11.76 1.08 4.64
N ILE A 372 -11.91 -0.25 4.63
CA ILE A 372 -12.53 -1.02 5.72
C ILE A 372 -11.77 -0.86 7.05
N ILE A 373 -10.44 -0.82 6.99
CA ILE A 373 -9.57 -0.63 8.15
C ILE A 373 -9.74 0.80 8.68
N ASN A 374 -9.79 1.82 7.83
CA ASN A 374 -9.80 3.21 8.27
C ASN A 374 -11.20 3.76 8.60
N THR A 375 -12.28 3.11 8.17
CA THR A 375 -13.64 3.46 8.57
C THR A 375 -13.85 3.20 10.07
N PRO A 376 -14.26 4.19 10.87
CA PRO A 376 -14.53 4.01 12.30
C PRO A 376 -15.71 3.06 12.52
N VAL A 377 -15.67 2.31 13.62
CA VAL A 377 -16.70 1.34 14.02
C VAL A 377 -17.20 1.72 15.41
N GLY A 378 -18.49 2.04 15.52
CA GLY A 378 -19.13 2.40 16.78
C GLY A 378 -19.64 1.19 17.57
N PRO A 379 -20.09 1.38 18.83
CA PRO A 379 -20.66 0.32 19.63
C PRO A 379 -21.89 -0.32 18.97
N GLY A 380 -21.90 -1.65 18.88
CA GLY A 380 -22.99 -2.41 18.24
C GLY A 380 -23.00 -2.36 16.71
N GLU A 381 -21.99 -1.77 16.08
CA GLU A 381 -21.76 -1.90 14.64
C GLU A 381 -21.05 -3.22 14.32
N ASN A 382 -21.34 -3.78 13.14
CA ASN A 382 -20.81 -5.08 12.72
C ASN A 382 -19.95 -5.00 11.45
N HIS A 383 -19.61 -3.80 10.98
CA HIS A 383 -18.71 -3.58 9.84
C HIS A 383 -17.25 -3.44 10.27
N GLY A 384 -16.36 -3.24 9.30
CA GLY A 384 -14.94 -3.02 9.54
C GLY A 384 -14.09 -4.29 9.44
N CYS A 385 -12.82 -4.15 9.81
CA CYS A 385 -11.83 -5.23 9.80
C CYS A 385 -11.71 -5.85 11.21
N PRO A 386 -12.02 -7.15 11.39
CA PRO A 386 -11.89 -7.80 12.69
C PRO A 386 -10.45 -7.73 13.24
N PHE A 387 -9.43 -7.76 12.39
CA PHE A 387 -8.03 -7.65 12.83
C PHE A 387 -7.68 -6.28 13.43
N LYS A 388 -8.46 -5.23 13.17
CA LYS A 388 -8.26 -3.89 13.74
C LYS A 388 -9.27 -3.55 14.84
N HIS A 389 -10.54 -3.85 14.60
CA HIS A 389 -11.64 -3.32 15.40
C HIS A 389 -12.12 -4.26 16.51
N TYR A 390 -11.78 -5.55 16.46
CA TYR A 390 -12.07 -6.45 17.57
C TYR A 390 -10.96 -6.36 18.61
N ASP A 391 -11.33 -6.47 19.88
CA ASP A 391 -10.36 -6.69 20.94
C ASP A 391 -9.68 -8.07 20.79
N SER A 392 -8.56 -8.25 21.49
CA SER A 392 -7.74 -9.46 21.38
C SER A 392 -8.52 -10.74 21.70
N ASP A 393 -9.40 -10.70 22.70
CA ASP A 393 -10.13 -11.88 23.15
C ASP A 393 -11.26 -12.23 22.18
N SER A 394 -12.00 -11.24 21.70
CA SER A 394 -13.03 -11.42 20.66
C SER A 394 -12.43 -11.94 19.36
N LEU A 395 -11.27 -11.43 18.94
CA LEU A 395 -10.56 -11.90 17.76
C LEU A 395 -10.10 -13.37 17.93
N LYS A 396 -9.49 -13.72 19.07
CA LYS A 396 -9.08 -15.12 19.37
C LYS A 396 -10.26 -16.07 19.36
N LYS A 397 -11.38 -15.72 20.00
CA LYS A 397 -12.62 -16.52 20.01
C LYS A 397 -13.14 -16.73 18.59
N MET A 398 -13.13 -15.68 17.77
CA MET A 398 -13.57 -15.78 16.38
C MET A 398 -12.67 -16.69 15.55
N LEU A 399 -11.34 -16.59 15.72
CA LEU A 399 -10.37 -17.46 15.03
C LEU A 399 -10.49 -18.93 15.48
N LEU A 400 -10.72 -19.19 16.77
CA LEU A 400 -11.00 -20.53 17.29
C LEU A 400 -12.26 -21.12 16.65
N LYS A 401 -13.33 -20.33 16.56
CA LYS A 401 -14.58 -20.74 15.89
C LYS A 401 -14.36 -21.06 14.40
N SER A 402 -13.40 -20.41 13.75
CA SER A 402 -12.98 -20.71 12.37
C SER A 402 -12.06 -21.94 12.25
N GLY A 403 -11.79 -22.66 13.33
CA GLY A 403 -10.99 -23.90 13.31
C GLY A 403 -9.47 -23.69 13.25
N ILE A 404 -8.99 -22.49 13.60
CA ILE A 404 -7.56 -22.17 13.59
C ILE A 404 -6.86 -22.72 14.84
N SER A 405 -5.66 -23.28 14.66
CA SER A 405 -4.83 -23.79 15.76
C SER A 405 -4.43 -22.68 16.75
N THR A 406 -4.22 -23.02 18.02
CA THR A 406 -3.80 -22.04 19.03
C THR A 406 -2.45 -21.39 18.71
N SER A 407 -1.52 -22.13 18.10
CA SER A 407 -0.23 -21.59 17.64
C SER A 407 -0.39 -20.59 16.50
N ASP A 408 -1.25 -20.86 15.52
CA ASP A 408 -1.47 -19.94 14.40
C ASP A 408 -2.25 -18.69 14.84
N ILE A 409 -3.16 -18.83 15.82
CA ILE A 409 -3.84 -17.69 16.42
C ILE A 409 -2.84 -16.70 17.02
N LEU A 410 -1.80 -17.18 17.72
CA LEU A 410 -0.76 -16.31 18.27
C LEU A 410 -0.03 -15.54 17.16
N ASN A 411 0.33 -16.20 16.07
CA ASN A 411 0.97 -15.54 14.93
C ASN A 411 0.07 -14.50 14.25
N ILE A 412 -1.21 -14.84 14.03
CA ILE A 412 -2.19 -13.92 13.41
C ILE A 412 -2.42 -12.70 14.31
N THR A 413 -2.58 -12.93 15.62
CA THR A 413 -2.82 -11.85 16.59
C THR A 413 -1.60 -10.97 16.79
N ASP A 414 -0.38 -11.51 16.71
CA ASP A 414 0.87 -10.71 16.74
C ASP A 414 0.96 -9.72 15.57
N TYR A 415 0.58 -10.13 14.35
CA TYR A 415 0.49 -9.18 13.23
C TYR A 415 -0.56 -8.10 13.48
N ALA A 416 -1.73 -8.47 14.02
CA ALA A 416 -2.80 -7.54 14.33
C ALA A 416 -2.39 -6.50 15.40
N THR A 417 -1.75 -6.93 16.49
CA THR A 417 -1.29 -6.02 17.57
C THR A 417 -0.19 -5.08 17.12
N LYS A 418 0.63 -5.48 16.15
CA LYS A 418 1.64 -4.61 15.49
C LYS A 418 1.05 -3.67 14.43
N GLY A 419 -0.26 -3.70 14.21
CA GLY A 419 -0.95 -2.87 13.22
C GLY A 419 -0.87 -3.38 11.78
N HIS A 420 -0.33 -4.59 11.55
CA HIS A 420 -0.20 -5.22 10.24
C HIS A 420 -1.45 -6.04 9.87
N TYR A 421 -2.61 -5.37 9.81
CA TYR A 421 -3.92 -6.04 9.67
C TYR A 421 -4.09 -6.85 8.38
N GLN A 422 -3.56 -6.36 7.26
CA GLN A 422 -3.61 -7.08 5.97
C GLN A 422 -2.72 -8.34 5.99
N LEU A 423 -1.58 -8.30 6.70
CA LEU A 423 -0.73 -9.46 6.89
C LEU A 423 -1.37 -10.48 7.83
N ALA A 424 -2.06 -10.02 8.88
CA ALA A 424 -2.87 -10.90 9.73
C ALA A 424 -3.96 -11.62 8.89
N CYS A 425 -4.64 -10.89 8.00
CA CYS A 425 -5.61 -11.48 7.07
C CYS A 425 -4.97 -12.44 6.06
N THR A 426 -3.77 -12.13 5.56
CA THR A 426 -2.99 -13.01 4.67
C THR A 426 -2.57 -14.29 5.39
N ARG A 427 -2.11 -14.18 6.65
CA ARG A 427 -1.76 -15.36 7.46
C ARG A 427 -2.99 -16.21 7.77
N TYR A 428 -4.13 -15.59 8.05
CA TYR A 428 -5.40 -16.30 8.17
C TYR A 428 -5.73 -17.07 6.88
N PHE A 429 -5.58 -16.45 5.70
CA PHE A 429 -5.80 -17.10 4.41
C PHE A 429 -4.89 -18.32 4.21
N GLU A 430 -3.59 -18.18 4.52
CA GLU A 430 -2.61 -19.27 4.41
C GLU A 430 -3.03 -20.49 5.25
N VAL A 431 -3.40 -20.25 6.50
CA VAL A 431 -3.76 -21.31 7.45
C VAL A 431 -5.08 -21.97 7.04
N THR A 432 -6.10 -21.20 6.63
CA THR A 432 -7.38 -21.79 6.22
C THR A 432 -7.31 -22.59 4.93
N HIS A 433 -6.33 -22.30 4.06
CA HIS A 433 -6.16 -23.00 2.78
C HIS A 433 -5.00 -24.01 2.79
N ASN A 434 -4.32 -24.20 3.92
CA ASN A 434 -3.14 -25.06 4.06
C ASN A 434 -2.04 -24.76 3.00
N ILE A 435 -1.80 -23.48 2.74
CA ILE A 435 -0.72 -23.03 1.85
C ILE A 435 0.29 -22.18 2.60
N THR A 436 1.46 -21.98 1.99
CA THR A 436 2.49 -21.05 2.49
C THR A 436 2.78 -19.97 1.44
N ASN A 437 3.20 -18.79 1.90
CA ASN A 437 3.60 -17.66 1.05
C ASN A 437 2.50 -17.16 0.11
N ALA A 438 1.29 -17.00 0.62
CA ALA A 438 0.20 -16.40 -0.14
C ALA A 438 0.56 -14.97 -0.60
N ASN A 439 -0.07 -14.53 -1.69
CA ASN A 439 0.00 -13.14 -2.11
C ASN A 439 -0.61 -12.23 -1.04
N GLY A 440 -0.04 -11.04 -0.84
CA GLY A 440 -0.58 -10.09 0.13
C GLY A 440 -2.02 -9.69 -0.19
N ILE A 441 -2.93 -9.92 0.76
CA ILE A 441 -4.35 -9.59 0.62
C ILE A 441 -4.58 -8.10 0.82
N ASN A 442 -5.06 -7.42 -0.22
CA ASN A 442 -5.37 -6.00 -0.17
C ASN A 442 -6.85 -5.65 -0.38
N HIS A 443 -7.69 -6.65 -0.71
CA HIS A 443 -9.12 -6.47 -0.95
C HIS A 443 -9.93 -7.71 -0.55
N PRO A 444 -11.12 -7.57 0.05
CA PRO A 444 -11.97 -8.72 0.38
C PRO A 444 -12.37 -9.57 -0.83
N ASN A 445 -12.74 -8.95 -1.95
CA ASN A 445 -13.01 -9.67 -3.20
C ASN A 445 -11.77 -10.35 -3.81
N GLN A 446 -10.56 -9.83 -3.56
CA GLN A 446 -9.32 -10.53 -3.94
C GLN A 446 -9.17 -11.81 -3.12
N TYR A 447 -9.34 -11.73 -1.80
CA TYR A 447 -9.33 -12.92 -0.93
C TYR A 447 -10.29 -13.99 -1.45
N PHE A 448 -11.52 -13.58 -1.80
CA PHE A 448 -12.53 -14.51 -2.32
C PHE A 448 -12.10 -15.15 -3.64
N GLU A 449 -11.64 -14.35 -4.60
CA GLU A 449 -11.16 -14.83 -5.90
C GLU A 449 -9.98 -15.79 -5.76
N ASP A 450 -8.98 -15.43 -4.95
CA ASP A 450 -7.80 -16.26 -4.68
C ASP A 450 -8.21 -17.59 -4.01
N SER A 451 -9.14 -17.56 -3.06
CA SER A 451 -9.70 -18.76 -2.42
C SER A 451 -10.40 -19.68 -3.43
N GLN A 452 -11.28 -19.11 -4.27
CA GLN A 452 -12.02 -19.88 -5.28
C GLN A 452 -11.08 -20.49 -6.33
N ASN A 453 -10.04 -19.76 -6.74
CA ASN A 453 -9.03 -20.26 -7.67
C ASN A 453 -8.29 -21.48 -7.09
N LEU A 454 -7.87 -21.40 -5.83
CA LEU A 454 -7.21 -22.52 -5.13
C LEU A 454 -8.12 -23.74 -5.01
N LEU A 455 -9.37 -23.55 -4.59
CA LEU A 455 -10.32 -24.66 -4.38
C LEU A 455 -10.74 -25.34 -5.69
N ASN A 456 -10.83 -24.57 -6.78
CA ASN A 456 -11.20 -25.08 -8.10
C ASN A 456 -9.99 -25.58 -8.91
N GLY A 457 -8.79 -25.68 -8.31
CA GLY A 457 -7.57 -26.14 -8.98
C GLY A 457 -7.09 -25.25 -10.12
N THR A 458 -7.61 -24.02 -10.22
CA THR A 458 -7.24 -23.07 -11.26
C THR A 458 -6.04 -22.27 -10.76
N LYS A 459 -4.85 -22.48 -11.36
CA LYS A 459 -3.67 -21.64 -11.02
C LYS A 459 -4.04 -20.16 -11.16
N PRO A 460 -3.54 -19.27 -10.27
CA PRO A 460 -3.79 -17.84 -10.41
C PRO A 460 -3.38 -17.39 -11.81
N LYS A 461 -4.35 -16.89 -12.60
CA LYS A 461 -4.02 -16.24 -13.88
C LYS A 461 -3.18 -15.02 -13.52
N GLU A 462 -1.95 -14.94 -14.05
CA GLU A 462 -1.18 -13.70 -14.05
C GLU A 462 -2.10 -12.55 -14.49
N MET A 463 -2.08 -11.43 -13.76
CA MET A 463 -2.88 -10.25 -14.08
C MET A 463 -2.61 -9.83 -15.54
N LYS A 464 -3.50 -10.23 -16.45
CA LYS A 464 -3.50 -9.69 -17.81
C LYS A 464 -3.85 -8.21 -17.72
N LYS A 465 -2.99 -7.38 -18.29
CA LYS A 465 -3.19 -5.93 -18.49
C LYS A 465 -4.63 -5.68 -18.96
N GLN A 466 -5.42 -5.00 -18.13
CA GLN A 466 -6.52 -4.20 -18.66
C GLN A 466 -5.95 -2.82 -18.99
N GLU A 467 -6.07 -2.45 -20.26
CA GLU A 467 -5.82 -1.08 -20.71
C GLU A 467 -6.67 -0.13 -19.87
N THR A 468 -6.02 0.86 -19.28
CA THR A 468 -6.65 1.96 -18.56
C THR A 468 -7.50 2.75 -19.54
N SER A 469 -8.79 2.41 -19.65
CA SER A 469 -9.76 3.28 -20.32
C SER A 469 -9.94 4.55 -19.49
N ASN A 470 -9.46 5.66 -20.05
CA ASN A 470 -9.65 7.03 -19.60
C ASN A 470 -11.15 7.32 -19.43
N GLN A 471 -11.64 7.38 -18.18
CA GLN A 471 -12.88 8.07 -17.86
C GLN A 471 -12.74 8.79 -16.52
N ASN A 472 -13.15 10.06 -16.52
CA ASN A 472 -13.11 11.01 -15.42
C ASN A 472 -13.67 10.43 -14.13
N TYR A 473 -12.80 10.11 -13.17
CA TYR A 473 -13.20 9.92 -11.79
C TYR A 473 -13.44 11.29 -11.17
N LYS A 474 -14.71 11.68 -11.03
CA LYS A 474 -15.07 12.69 -10.04
C LYS A 474 -14.88 12.04 -8.66
N PHE A 475 -13.81 12.40 -7.98
CA PHE A 475 -13.76 12.34 -6.52
C PHE A 475 -14.72 13.42 -6.02
N GLU A 476 -16.01 13.09 -5.88
CA GLU A 476 -16.90 13.94 -5.10
C GLU A 476 -16.47 13.78 -3.62
N PRO A 477 -16.22 14.88 -2.89
CA PRO A 477 -16.03 14.83 -1.44
C PRO A 477 -17.23 14.09 -0.83
N ASP A 478 -16.97 13.23 0.16
CA ASP A 478 -18.02 12.71 1.05
C ASP A 478 -18.82 13.91 1.55
N TRP A 479 -20.07 14.04 1.09
CA TRP A 479 -21.00 14.99 1.66
C TRP A 479 -21.38 14.46 3.04
N ASP A 480 -20.85 15.15 4.04
CA ASP A 480 -21.63 15.93 4.98
C ASP A 480 -22.85 15.24 5.60
N ASP A 481 -22.87 15.24 6.93
CA ASP A 481 -24.01 14.96 7.78
C ASP A 481 -25.14 15.95 7.48
N ASN A 482 -25.89 15.73 6.40
CA ASN A 482 -27.19 16.35 6.14
C ASN A 482 -27.94 15.52 5.09
N ILE A 483 -28.47 14.38 5.54
CA ILE A 483 -29.75 13.94 4.98
C ILE A 483 -30.73 15.05 5.36
N ASP A 484 -31.21 15.77 4.35
CA ASP A 484 -32.33 16.67 4.48
C ASP A 484 -33.55 15.85 4.94
N LEU A 485 -33.86 15.97 6.24
CA LEU A 485 -34.99 15.34 6.92
C LEU A 485 -36.26 16.20 6.85
N THR A 486 -36.36 17.15 5.91
CA THR A 486 -37.52 18.06 5.80
C THR A 486 -38.88 17.38 5.52
N ASN A 487 -38.95 16.07 5.32
CA ASN A 487 -40.22 15.34 5.24
C ASN A 487 -40.59 14.53 6.51
N ILE A 488 -40.01 14.84 7.68
CA ILE A 488 -40.50 14.31 8.96
C ILE A 488 -41.74 15.08 9.48
N SER A 489 -42.00 16.31 9.01
CA SER A 489 -43.22 17.05 9.37
C SER A 489 -44.52 16.36 8.93
N ASP A 490 -44.48 15.57 7.85
CA ASP A 490 -45.67 14.91 7.31
C ASP A 490 -45.99 13.55 7.97
N ILE A 491 -45.07 13.03 8.80
CA ILE A 491 -45.26 11.80 9.58
C ILE A 491 -45.71 12.14 11.01
N ILE A 492 -45.33 13.30 11.55
CA ILE A 492 -45.76 13.75 12.89
C ILE A 492 -47.18 14.34 12.87
N ASN A 493 -47.63 14.92 11.76
CA ASN A 493 -48.99 15.47 11.64
C ASN A 493 -50.10 14.41 11.44
N ASN A 494 -49.77 13.15 11.16
CA ASN A 494 -50.75 12.06 11.04
C ASN A 494 -50.90 11.21 12.32
N ALA A 495 -50.29 11.62 13.43
CA ALA A 495 -50.41 10.96 14.73
C ALA A 495 -51.26 11.73 15.77
N ASN A 496 -51.78 12.92 15.42
CA ASN A 496 -52.60 13.75 16.32
C ASN A 496 -54.10 13.80 15.98
N ASP A 497 -54.57 13.19 14.89
CA ASP A 497 -56.00 13.19 14.49
C ASP A 497 -56.81 11.97 14.96
N THR A 498 -56.41 11.31 16.06
CA THR A 498 -57.23 10.24 16.68
C THR A 498 -57.46 10.42 18.19
N LYS A 499 -57.37 11.65 18.69
CA LYS A 499 -57.87 12.01 20.04
C LYS A 499 -58.67 13.30 20.00
N ASN A 500 -59.88 13.21 19.46
CA ASN A 500 -61.06 13.99 19.86
C ASN A 500 -62.24 13.51 19.00
N ASP A 501 -62.91 12.45 19.46
CA ASP A 501 -64.37 12.31 19.37
C ASP A 501 -64.80 11.15 20.29
N ASN A 502 -65.63 11.52 21.27
CA ASN A 502 -66.19 10.80 22.42
C ASN A 502 -65.37 10.75 23.72
#